data_AF-A0A1Q3CGL6-F1
#
_entry.id   AF-A0A1Q3CGL6-F1
#
_cell.length_a   1.000
_cell.length_b   1.000
_cell.length_c   1.000
_cell.angle_alpha   90.00
_cell.angle_beta   90.00
_cell.angle_gamma   90.00
#
_symmetry.space_group_name_H-M   'P 1'
#
loop_
_entity.id
_entity.type
_entity.pdbx_description
1 polymer ?
#
loop_
_entity_poly.entity_id
_entity_poly.type
_entity_poly.pdbx_seq_one_letter_code
_entity_poly.pdbx_strand_id
1 'polypeptide(L)'
;FFRTSVKCDIVDNNMTETFNRWILDARIKSIVQMLQDIRRQVMERMPTKRDAIQGWRGEFGPRINQKLKESKKYCINYSVLWNGEARYEIKDNITNGGYVVNLSHGQCSCRSW
;
A
#
# COMPACT_ATOMS: atom_id res chain seq x y z
N PHE A 1 15.75 11.87 -7.65
CA PHE A 1 16.20 10.84 -6.71
C PHE A 1 15.15 10.64 -5.63
N PHE A 2 14.78 9.39 -5.31
CA PHE A 2 13.80 9.07 -4.26
C PHE A 2 14.39 9.29 -2.85
N ARG A 3 13.59 9.86 -1.94
CA ARG A 3 13.94 9.97 -0.51
C ARG A 3 13.72 8.61 0.15
N THR A 4 14.73 8.12 0.85
CA THR A 4 14.70 6.78 1.47
C THR A 4 14.14 6.78 2.90
N SER A 5 13.96 7.95 3.51
CA SER A 5 13.48 8.11 4.89
C SER A 5 11.96 8.17 5.03
N VAL A 6 11.25 8.64 4.00
CA VAL A 6 9.79 8.79 4.01
C VAL A 6 9.20 7.94 2.90
N LYS A 7 8.46 6.90 3.28
CA LYS A 7 7.86 5.92 2.37
C LYS A 7 6.34 6.07 2.37
N CYS A 8 5.87 7.25 1.95
CA CYS A 8 4.44 7.55 1.85
C CYS A 8 4.07 7.70 0.38
N ASP A 9 3.38 6.69 -0.16
CA ASP A 9 2.80 6.74 -1.51
C ASP A 9 1.58 7.69 -1.58
N ILE A 10 1.03 8.08 -0.43
CA ILE A 10 -0.11 8.98 -0.34
C ILE A 10 0.42 10.41 -0.31
N VAL A 11 0.36 11.08 -1.45
CA VAL A 11 0.74 12.49 -1.63
C VAL A 11 -0.47 13.39 -1.87
N ASP A 12 -1.67 12.82 -1.84
CA ASP A 12 -2.93 13.52 -2.09
C ASP A 12 -3.73 13.75 -0.79
N ASN A 13 -4.75 14.60 -0.88
CA ASN A 13 -5.63 14.93 0.24
C ASN A 13 -6.78 13.92 0.43
N ASN A 14 -6.71 12.76 -0.23
CA ASN A 14 -7.84 11.85 -0.34
C ASN A 14 -8.30 11.31 1.02
N MET A 15 -7.37 11.11 1.96
CA MET A 15 -7.72 10.69 3.33
C MET A 15 -8.58 11.74 4.05
N THR A 16 -8.17 13.02 3.96
CA THR A 16 -8.89 14.14 4.57
C THR A 16 -10.24 14.34 3.89
N GLU A 17 -10.29 14.28 2.56
CA GLU A 17 -11.53 14.41 1.79
C GLU A 17 -12.52 13.28 2.11
N THR A 18 -12.02 12.05 2.18
CA THR A 18 -12.83 10.88 2.55
C THR A 18 -13.36 11.02 3.97
N PHE A 19 -12.53 11.46 4.92
CA PHE A 19 -12.98 11.66 6.30
C PHE A 19 -14.01 12.79 6.40
N ASN A 20 -13.77 13.94 5.76
CA ASN A 20 -14.68 15.08 5.75
C ASN A 20 -16.03 14.73 5.12
N ARG A 21 -16.03 13.93 4.04
CA ARG A 21 -17.26 13.41 3.44
C ARG A 21 -17.97 12.44 4.38
N TRP A 22 -17.22 11.58 5.08
CA TRP A 22 -17.76 10.58 5.98
C TRP A 22 -18.46 11.19 7.21
N ILE A 23 -17.98 12.33 7.71
CA ILE A 23 -18.59 13.00 8.87
C ILE A 23 -19.56 14.14 8.49
N LEU A 24 -19.85 14.34 7.21
CA LEU A 24 -20.55 15.54 6.71
C LEU A 24 -21.90 15.80 7.39
N ASP A 25 -22.70 14.76 7.62
CA ASP A 25 -24.01 14.90 8.26
C ASP A 25 -23.92 14.94 9.79
N ALA A 26 -22.86 14.39 10.38
CA ALA A 26 -22.63 14.42 11.81
C ALA A 26 -22.13 15.81 12.25
N ARG A 27 -21.28 16.47 11.44
CA ARG A 27 -20.63 17.74 11.80
C ARG A 27 -21.58 18.93 11.90
N ILE A 28 -22.78 18.85 11.34
CA ILE A 28 -23.79 19.92 11.44
C ILE A 28 -24.59 19.86 12.75
N LYS A 29 -24.37 18.85 13.60
CA LYS A 29 -25.08 18.64 14.86
C LYS A 29 -24.29 19.17 16.05
N SER A 30 -24.94 19.25 17.22
CA SER A 30 -24.24 19.56 18.48
C SER A 30 -23.11 18.56 18.75
N ILE A 31 -22.07 18.97 19.48
CA ILE A 31 -20.88 18.15 19.73
C ILE A 31 -21.22 16.75 20.29
N VAL A 32 -22.20 16.67 21.20
CA VAL A 32 -22.65 15.40 21.78
C VAL A 32 -23.30 14.52 20.71
N GLN A 33 -24.18 15.07 19.88
CA GLN A 33 -24.87 14.32 18.82
C GLN A 33 -23.90 13.90 17.71
N MET A 34 -22.97 14.77 17.32
CA MET A 34 -21.92 14.49 16.34
C MET A 34 -21.08 13.28 16.77
N LEU A 35 -20.62 13.25 18.02
CA LEU A 35 -19.84 12.13 18.55
C LEU A 35 -20.66 10.84 18.64
N GLN A 36 -21.94 10.92 19.02
CA GLN A 36 -22.82 9.76 19.03
C GLN A 36 -23.00 9.17 17.62
N ASP A 37 -23.17 10.01 16.61
CA ASP A 37 -23.32 9.57 15.22
C ASP A 37 -22.03 8.96 14.68
N ILE A 38 -20.88 9.60 14.89
CA ILE A 38 -19.58 9.04 14.49
C ILE A 38 -19.38 7.68 15.16
N ARG A 39 -19.71 7.55 16.46
CA ARG A 39 -19.63 6.27 17.18
C ARG A 39 -20.51 5.19 16.52
N ARG A 40 -21.77 5.50 16.18
CA ARG A 40 -22.68 4.56 15.49
C ARG A 40 -22.11 4.13 14.13
N GLN A 41 -21.65 5.09 13.33
CA GLN A 41 -21.01 4.80 12.04
C GLN A 41 -19.78 3.88 12.17
N VAL A 42 -18.93 4.08 13.18
CA VAL A 42 -17.79 3.19 13.43
C VAL A 42 -18.27 1.79 13.81
N MET A 43 -19.27 1.68 14.69
CA MET A 43 -19.81 0.40 15.14
C MET A 43 -20.42 -0.42 14.00
N GLU A 44 -21.03 0.22 13.01
CA GLU A 44 -21.56 -0.46 11.81
C GLU A 44 -20.45 -0.82 10.81
N ARG A 45 -19.44 0.04 10.69
CA ARG A 45 -18.35 -0.14 9.71
C ARG A 45 -17.37 -1.24 10.08
N MET A 46 -17.05 -1.39 11.37
CA MET A 46 -16.04 -2.34 11.83
C MET A 46 -16.41 -3.82 11.55
N PRO A 47 -17.65 -4.28 11.82
CA PRO A 47 -18.10 -5.63 11.45
C PRO A 47 -18.05 -5.84 9.94
N THR A 48 -18.59 -4.91 9.14
CA THR A 48 -18.55 -4.99 7.67
C THR A 48 -17.12 -5.17 7.14
N LYS A 49 -16.15 -4.44 7.69
CA LYS A 49 -14.74 -4.60 7.33
C LYS A 49 -14.16 -5.94 7.78
N ARG A 50 -14.53 -6.42 8.98
CA ARG A 50 -14.10 -7.72 9.50
C ARG A 50 -14.59 -8.84 8.58
N ASP A 51 -15.87 -8.85 8.24
CA ASP A 51 -16.49 -9.88 7.42
C ASP A 51 -15.91 -9.88 6.00
N ALA A 52 -15.64 -8.69 5.45
CA ALA A 52 -14.94 -8.57 4.17
C ALA A 52 -13.55 -9.22 4.20
N ILE A 53 -12.81 -9.14 5.31
CA ILE A 53 -11.49 -9.75 5.47
C ILE A 53 -11.60 -11.26 5.71
N GLN A 54 -12.65 -11.75 6.38
CA GLN A 54 -12.86 -13.19 6.57
C GLN A 54 -12.97 -13.94 5.23
N GLY A 55 -13.51 -13.29 4.19
CA GLY A 55 -13.56 -13.83 2.83
C GLY A 55 -12.26 -13.70 2.04
N TRP A 56 -11.21 -13.06 2.58
CA TRP A 56 -9.94 -12.89 1.87
C TRP A 56 -9.23 -14.23 1.72
N ARG A 57 -8.79 -14.49 0.49
CA ARG A 57 -7.99 -15.67 0.14
C ARG A 57 -6.60 -15.20 -0.31
N GLY A 58 -5.57 -15.80 0.27
CA GLY A 58 -4.17 -15.49 -0.02
C GLY A 58 -3.52 -14.58 1.01
N GLU A 59 -2.22 -14.35 0.82
CA GLU A 59 -1.35 -13.67 1.78
C GLU A 59 -1.55 -12.15 1.81
N PHE A 60 -2.02 -11.56 0.70
CA PHE A 60 -2.17 -10.11 0.55
C PHE A 60 -3.61 -9.71 0.25
N GLY A 61 -3.99 -8.50 0.68
CA GLY A 61 -5.29 -7.91 0.34
C GLY A 61 -5.45 -7.72 -1.18
N PRO A 62 -6.69 -7.69 -1.71
CA PRO A 62 -6.97 -7.68 -3.15
C PRO A 62 -6.23 -6.58 -3.93
N ARG A 63 -6.15 -5.38 -3.35
CA ARG A 63 -5.46 -4.23 -3.96
C ARG A 63 -3.95 -4.42 -4.08
N ILE A 64 -3.31 -4.99 -3.05
CA ILE A 64 -1.87 -5.30 -3.07
C ILE A 64 -1.61 -6.42 -4.06
N ASN A 65 -2.43 -7.47 -4.02
CA ASN A 65 -2.36 -8.59 -4.97
C ASN A 65 -2.53 -8.13 -6.42
N GLN A 66 -3.42 -7.18 -6.69
CA GLN A 66 -3.59 -6.59 -8.01
C GLN A 66 -2.32 -5.85 -8.46
N LYS A 67 -1.76 -4.98 -7.61
CA LYS A 67 -0.51 -4.27 -7.91
C LYS A 67 0.64 -5.25 -8.19
N LEU A 68 0.79 -6.30 -7.38
CA LEU A 68 1.81 -7.34 -7.59
C LEU A 68 1.64 -8.06 -8.93
N LYS A 69 0.40 -8.42 -9.29
CA LYS A 69 0.09 -9.05 -10.58
C LYS A 69 0.42 -8.12 -11.76
N GLU A 70 0.13 -6.83 -11.63
CA GLU A 70 0.48 -5.82 -12.63
C GLU A 70 2.01 -5.67 -12.75
N SER A 71 2.72 -5.50 -11.64
CA SER A 71 4.19 -5.43 -11.61
C SER A 71 4.83 -6.65 -12.25
N LYS A 72 4.31 -7.86 -11.98
CA LYS A 72 4.82 -9.10 -12.58
C LYS A 72 4.79 -9.09 -14.12
N LYS A 73 3.80 -8.44 -14.74
CA LYS A 73 3.73 -8.32 -16.21
C LYS A 73 4.88 -7.48 -16.78
N TYR A 74 5.36 -6.49 -16.04
CA TYR A 74 6.49 -5.65 -16.45
C TYR A 74 7.84 -6.32 -16.18
N CYS A 75 7.89 -7.32 -15.30
CA CYS A 75 9.11 -8.03 -14.92
C CYS A 75 9.57 -9.08 -15.96
N ILE A 76 8.85 -9.28 -17.08
CA ILE A 76 9.15 -10.33 -18.07
C ILE A 76 10.58 -10.21 -18.62
N ASN A 77 11.08 -8.98 -18.78
CA ASN A 77 12.40 -8.72 -19.34
C ASN A 77 13.51 -8.62 -18.28
N TYR A 78 13.20 -8.94 -17.02
CA TYR A 78 14.18 -8.90 -15.93
C TYR A 78 14.60 -10.30 -15.53
N SER A 79 15.90 -10.48 -15.29
CA SER A 79 16.46 -11.67 -14.67
C SER A 79 16.89 -11.38 -13.24
N VAL A 80 16.72 -12.37 -12.36
CA VAL A 80 17.09 -12.28 -10.94
C VAL A 80 18.28 -13.20 -10.70
N LEU A 81 19.37 -12.62 -10.22
CA LEU A 81 20.61 -13.32 -9.88
C LEU A 81 20.83 -13.20 -8.38
N TRP A 82 21.08 -14.31 -7.70
CA TRP A 82 21.38 -14.29 -6.27
C TRP A 82 22.84 -13.89 -6.03
N ASN A 83 23.05 -12.95 -5.12
CA ASN A 83 24.36 -12.36 -4.80
C ASN A 83 24.75 -12.57 -3.32
N GLY A 84 24.30 -13.67 -2.71
CA GLY A 84 24.57 -14.00 -1.30
C GLY A 84 23.50 -13.47 -0.33
N GLU A 85 23.26 -14.22 0.75
CA GLU A 85 22.28 -13.87 1.81
C GLU A 85 20.91 -13.48 1.20
N ALA A 86 20.39 -12.30 1.55
CA ALA A 86 19.17 -11.72 1.02
C ALA A 86 19.42 -10.65 -0.06
N ARG A 87 20.55 -10.72 -0.77
CA ARG A 87 20.94 -9.80 -1.84
C ARG A 87 20.73 -10.43 -3.21
N TYR A 88 20.15 -9.64 -4.12
CA TYR A 88 19.82 -10.05 -5.47
C TYR A 88 20.20 -8.95 -6.45
N GLU A 89 20.75 -9.33 -7.58
CA GLU A 89 20.91 -8.46 -8.74
C GLU A 89 19.73 -8.69 -9.70
N ILE A 90 19.02 -7.60 -10.01
CA ILE A 90 17.92 -7.55 -10.95
C ILE A 90 18.47 -6.95 -12.23
N LYS A 91 18.65 -7.77 -13.26
CA LYS A 91 19.22 -7.37 -14.55
C LYS A 91 18.12 -7.16 -15.58
N ASP A 92 18.12 -6.00 -16.22
CA ASP A 92 17.28 -5.71 -17.38
C ASP A 92 17.93 -6.32 -18.63
N ASN A 93 17.25 -7.28 -19.24
CA ASN A 93 17.75 -8.01 -20.40
C ASN A 93 17.71 -7.15 -21.69
N ILE A 94 17.02 -6.01 -21.70
CA ILE A 94 16.93 -5.11 -22.86
C ILE A 94 17.99 -4.02 -22.77
N THR A 95 18.03 -3.28 -21.66
CA THR A 95 18.96 -2.14 -21.50
C THR A 95 20.34 -2.56 -21.00
N ASN A 96 20.48 -3.82 -20.56
CA ASN A 96 21.66 -4.36 -19.88
C ASN A 96 22.02 -3.59 -18.59
N GLY A 97 21.08 -2.81 -18.05
CA GLY A 97 21.18 -2.17 -16.75
C GLY A 97 20.90 -3.17 -15.62
N GLY A 98 21.39 -2.87 -14.41
CA GLY A 98 21.23 -3.73 -13.25
C GLY A 98 20.91 -2.95 -11.98
N TYR A 99 20.10 -3.55 -11.11
CA TYR A 99 19.79 -3.03 -9.78
C TYR A 99 20.13 -4.05 -8.72
N VAL A 100 20.73 -3.62 -7.62
CA VAL A 100 20.99 -4.48 -6.46
C VAL A 100 19.91 -4.24 -5.43
N VAL A 101 19.26 -5.32 -5.02
CA VAL A 101 18.19 -5.34 -4.03
C VAL A 101 18.66 -6.12 -2.81
N ASN A 102 18.50 -5.55 -1.62
CA ASN A 102 18.72 -6.21 -0.34
C ASN A 102 17.37 -6.34 0.38
N LEU A 103 16.84 -7.56 0.48
CA LEU A 103 15.55 -7.82 1.09
C LEU A 103 15.59 -7.72 2.62
N SER A 104 16.73 -8.03 3.26
CA SER A 104 16.87 -7.92 4.72
C SER A 104 16.77 -6.48 5.20
N HIS A 105 17.32 -5.54 4.45
CA HIS A 105 17.35 -4.12 4.83
C HIS A 105 16.27 -3.29 4.10
N GLY A 106 15.54 -3.89 3.16
CA GLY A 106 14.57 -3.20 2.33
C GLY A 106 15.21 -2.05 1.54
N GLN A 107 16.23 -2.36 0.76
CA GLN A 107 17.00 -1.39 -0.01
C GLN A 107 17.12 -1.81 -1.48
N CYS A 108 17.06 -0.83 -2.37
CA CYS A 108 17.35 -0.98 -3.80
C CYS A 108 18.39 0.06 -4.19
N SER A 109 19.33 -0.28 -5.09
CA SER A 109 20.26 0.70 -5.68
C SER A 109 19.52 1.82 -6.42
N CYS A 110 18.31 1.56 -6.91
CA CYS A 110 17.37 2.52 -7.48
C CYS A 110 16.75 3.50 -6.45
N ARG A 111 16.88 3.20 -5.15
CA ARG A 111 16.27 3.92 -4.00
C ARG A 111 14.75 3.88 -3.93
N SER A 112 14.08 3.07 -4.74
CA SER A 112 12.61 2.98 -4.83
C SER A 112 11.98 1.84 -4.00
N TRP A 113 12.64 1.40 -2.92
CA TRP A 113 12.12 0.34 -2.04
C TRP A 113 11.10 0.87 -1.02
#